data_AF-X0ZG87-F1
#
_entry.id   AF-X0ZG87-F1
#
_cell.length_a   1.000
_cell.length_b   1.000
_cell.length_c   1.000
_cell.angle_alpha   90.00
_cell.angle_beta   90.00
_cell.angle_gamma   90.00
#
_symmetry.space_group_name_H-M   'P 1'
#
loop_
_entity.id
_entity.type
_entity.pdbx_description
1 polymer ?
#
loop_
_entity_poly.entity_id
_entity_poly.type
_entity_poly.pdbx_seq_one_letter_code
_entity_poly.pdbx_strand_id
1 'polypeptide(L)'
;MQRIKSLDTFRGFIMLAMVWVHLCDWWLREEDIWFSNAVVPILKLIFGPGFLLLAGISIALSYRKNLIKITTMNDFNYNIVKKEYLFRATFILIVALGYNSFVALGSMYPLNLWKWFMLLTMSISLFIAWPLLKAPKYIRLVLAVVIWILNYFIYNISNNSSNKKERKK
;
A
#
# COMPACT_ATOMS: atom_id res chain seq x y z
N MET A 1 5.86 16.90 -21.29
CA MET A 1 5.57 15.91 -20.23
C MET A 1 4.09 15.98 -19.88
N GLN A 2 3.20 15.20 -20.51
CA GLN A 2 1.78 15.22 -20.14
C GLN A 2 1.57 14.38 -18.89
N ARG A 3 1.60 15.06 -17.75
CA ARG A 3 1.18 14.54 -16.45
C ARG A 3 -0.34 14.41 -16.50
N ILE A 4 -0.90 13.25 -16.14
CA ILE A 4 -2.36 13.05 -16.15
C ILE A 4 -2.92 13.80 -14.94
N LYS A 5 -3.29 15.07 -15.16
CA LYS A 5 -3.73 15.99 -14.09
C LYS A 5 -4.85 15.40 -13.23
N SER A 6 -5.80 14.71 -13.85
CA SER A 6 -6.92 14.06 -13.15
C SER A 6 -6.46 13.01 -12.13
N LEU A 7 -5.43 12.22 -12.44
CA LEU A 7 -4.91 11.19 -11.53
C LEU A 7 -4.21 11.82 -10.33
N ASP A 8 -3.44 12.88 -10.54
CA ASP A 8 -2.78 13.60 -9.44
C ASP A 8 -3.79 14.33 -8.55
N THR A 9 -4.82 14.96 -9.13
CA THR A 9 -5.90 15.61 -8.37
C THR A 9 -6.68 14.59 -7.54
N PHE A 10 -7.03 13.45 -8.12
CA PHE A 10 -7.74 12.39 -7.40
C PHE A 10 -6.88 11.76 -6.29
N ARG A 11 -5.56 11.60 -6.52
CA ARG A 11 -4.63 11.20 -5.47
C ARG A 11 -4.60 12.21 -4.32
N GLY A 12 -4.57 13.51 -4.64
CA GLY A 12 -4.63 14.60 -3.67
C GLY A 12 -5.90 14.54 -2.83
N PHE A 13 -7.04 14.32 -3.48
CA PHE A 13 -8.34 14.15 -2.83
C PHE A 13 -8.35 12.97 -1.84
N ILE A 14 -7.84 11.80 -2.24
CA ILE A 14 -7.75 10.64 -1.34
C ILE A 14 -6.85 10.93 -0.13
N MET A 15 -5.70 11.59 -0.34
CA MET A 15 -4.82 11.96 0.77
C MET A 15 -5.51 12.91 1.74
N LEU A 16 -6.24 13.91 1.23
CA LEU A 16 -7.02 14.84 2.05
C LEU A 16 -8.11 14.08 2.83
N ALA A 17 -8.83 13.16 2.18
CA ALA A 17 -9.85 12.35 2.83
C ALA A 17 -9.27 11.46 3.94
N MET A 18 -8.08 10.86 3.75
CA MET A 18 -7.42 10.08 4.80
C MET A 18 -6.97 10.95 5.99
N VAL A 19 -6.44 12.15 5.73
CA VAL A 19 -6.11 13.11 6.79
C VAL A 19 -7.38 13.50 7.56
N TRP A 20 -8.46 13.79 6.85
CA TRP A 20 -9.76 14.11 7.44
C TRP A 20 -10.26 12.99 8.35
N VAL A 21 -10.21 11.74 7.89
CA VAL A 21 -10.59 10.57 8.69
C VAL A 21 -9.79 10.47 9.99
N HIS A 22 -8.47 10.72 9.95
CA HIS A 22 -7.64 10.73 11.15
C HIS A 22 -7.91 11.92 12.07
N LEU A 23 -8.25 13.09 11.51
CA LEU A 23 -8.68 14.24 12.30
C LEU A 23 -10.00 13.96 13.01
N CYS A 24 -10.95 13.28 12.36
CA CYS A 24 -12.17 12.84 13.02
C CYS A 24 -11.90 11.90 14.20
N ASP A 25 -10.97 10.94 14.05
CA ASP A 25 -10.58 10.05 15.16
C ASP A 25 -9.99 10.79 16.37
N TRP A 26 -9.34 11.94 16.16
CA TRP A 26 -8.67 12.68 17.23
C TRP A 26 -9.47 13.84 17.82
N TRP A 27 -10.30 14.49 17.00
CA TRP A 27 -10.96 15.74 17.37
C TRP A 27 -12.41 15.54 17.81
N LEU A 28 -13.06 14.44 17.45
CA LEU A 28 -14.44 14.23 17.86
C LEU A 28 -14.56 14.11 19.39
N ARG A 29 -15.57 14.77 19.94
CA ARG A 29 -15.96 14.65 21.34
C ARG A 29 -16.69 13.33 21.56
N GLU A 30 -16.72 12.88 22.81
CA GLU A 30 -17.37 11.61 23.18
C GLU A 30 -18.86 11.58 22.79
N GLU A 31 -19.53 12.73 22.84
CA GLU A 31 -20.93 12.91 22.45
C GLU A 31 -21.20 12.59 20.97
N ASP A 32 -20.19 12.76 20.11
CA ASP A 32 -20.29 12.55 18.66
C ASP A 32 -19.75 11.19 18.21
N ILE A 33 -19.40 10.29 19.15
CA ILE A 33 -18.82 8.97 18.84
C ILE A 33 -19.66 8.16 17.85
N TRP A 34 -20.97 8.35 17.82
CA TRP A 34 -21.87 7.70 16.86
C TRP A 34 -21.47 8.00 15.40
N PHE A 35 -21.04 9.23 15.11
CA PHE A 35 -20.60 9.64 13.78
C PHE A 35 -19.28 8.96 13.42
N SER A 36 -18.33 8.91 14.36
CA SER A 36 -17.08 8.17 14.16
C SER A 36 -17.37 6.69 13.86
N ASN A 37 -18.18 6.03 14.69
CA ASN A 37 -18.50 4.62 14.53
C ASN A 37 -19.24 4.29 13.23
N ALA A 38 -20.07 5.19 12.71
CA ALA A 38 -20.80 4.98 11.46
C ALA A 38 -19.97 5.32 10.21
N VAL A 39 -19.32 6.49 10.21
CA VAL A 39 -18.75 7.07 8.99
C VAL A 39 -17.29 6.69 8.79
N VAL A 40 -16.48 6.71 9.86
CA VAL A 40 -15.03 6.45 9.77
C VAL A 40 -14.72 5.07 9.18
N PRO A 41 -15.39 3.95 9.57
CA PRO A 41 -15.11 2.65 8.99
C PRO A 41 -15.38 2.59 7.48
N ILE A 42 -16.46 3.23 7.02
CA ILE A 42 -16.81 3.30 5.60
C ILE A 42 -15.73 4.06 4.83
N LEU A 43 -15.32 5.22 5.35
CA LEU A 43 -14.27 6.02 4.71
C LEU A 43 -12.92 5.29 4.72
N LYS A 44 -12.55 4.61 5.81
CA LYS A 44 -11.33 3.77 5.87
C LYS A 44 -11.37 2.64 4.85
N LEU A 45 -12.53 2.00 4.68
CA LEU A 45 -12.74 0.93 3.71
C LEU A 45 -12.63 1.40 2.25
N ILE A 46 -13.04 2.63 1.96
CA ILE A 46 -12.99 3.19 0.60
C ILE A 46 -11.62 3.80 0.31
N PHE A 47 -11.15 4.71 1.16
CA PHE A 47 -9.97 5.53 0.87
C PHE A 47 -8.65 4.78 1.11
N GLY A 48 -8.59 3.86 2.07
CA GLY A 48 -7.38 3.08 2.33
C GLY A 48 -7.00 2.21 1.12
N PRO A 49 -7.86 1.27 0.70
CA PRO A 49 -7.67 0.48 -0.52
C PRO A 49 -7.63 1.32 -1.79
N GLY A 50 -8.46 2.36 -1.88
CA GLY A 50 -8.46 3.29 -3.01
C GLY A 50 -7.12 3.98 -3.23
N PHE A 51 -6.47 4.42 -2.14
CA PHE A 51 -5.13 5.01 -2.21
C PHE A 51 -4.09 4.02 -2.75
N LEU A 52 -4.09 2.78 -2.22
CA LEU A 52 -3.18 1.72 -2.65
C LEU A 52 -3.35 1.39 -4.14
N LEU A 53 -4.60 1.27 -4.59
CA LEU A 53 -4.93 1.03 -6.00
C LEU A 53 -4.44 2.17 -6.89
N LEU A 54 -4.70 3.43 -6.50
CA LEU A 54 -4.28 4.58 -7.29
C LEU A 54 -2.76 4.72 -7.33
N ALA A 55 -2.09 4.45 -6.22
CA ALA A 55 -0.64 4.42 -6.14
C ALA A 55 -0.07 3.36 -7.11
N GLY A 56 -0.65 2.15 -7.12
CA GLY A 56 -0.29 1.08 -8.05
C GLY A 56 -0.46 1.47 -9.53
N ILE A 57 -1.60 2.09 -9.89
CA ILE A 57 -1.85 2.56 -11.25
C ILE A 57 -0.84 3.65 -11.65
N SER A 58 -0.57 4.61 -10.77
CA SER A 58 0.39 5.70 -11.01
C SER A 58 1.79 5.14 -11.30
N ILE A 59 2.22 4.16 -10.50
CA ILE A 59 3.49 3.45 -10.66
C ILE A 59 3.52 2.75 -12.03
N ALA A 60 2.51 1.95 -12.37
CA ALA A 60 2.43 1.22 -13.64
C ALA A 60 2.48 2.16 -14.87
N LEU A 61 1.76 3.28 -14.83
CA LEU A 61 1.79 4.29 -15.89
C LEU A 61 3.17 4.96 -16.00
N SER A 62 3.79 5.30 -14.88
CA SER A 62 5.15 5.85 -14.87
C SER A 62 6.16 4.88 -15.47
N TYR A 63 6.03 3.58 -15.20
CA TYR A 63 6.90 2.57 -15.79
C TYR A 63 6.72 2.47 -17.31
N ARG A 64 5.48 2.38 -17.80
CA ARG A 64 5.19 2.32 -19.24
C ARG A 64 5.77 3.53 -19.97
N LYS A 65 5.66 4.72 -19.38
CA LYS A 65 6.25 5.94 -19.94
C LYS A 65 7.78 5.88 -19.97
N ASN A 66 8.41 5.39 -18.91
CA ASN A 66 9.86 5.23 -18.88
C ASN A 66 10.33 4.20 -19.93
N LEU A 67 9.56 3.14 -20.21
CA LEU A 67 9.86 2.21 -21.29
C LEU A 67 9.82 2.88 -22.68
N ILE A 68 8.82 3.73 -22.94
CA ILE A 68 8.77 4.50 -24.19
C ILE A 68 9.99 5.44 -24.29
N LYS A 69 10.38 6.06 -23.17
CA LYS A 69 11.56 6.94 -23.12
C LYS A 69 12.85 6.21 -23.50
N ILE A 70 13.02 4.95 -23.09
CA ILE A 70 14.17 4.09 -23.47
C ILE A 70 14.25 3.96 -25.00
N THR A 71 13.10 3.77 -25.67
CA THR A 71 13.08 3.61 -27.13
C THR A 71 13.35 4.89 -27.90
N THR A 72 13.18 6.06 -27.26
CA THR A 72 13.30 7.37 -27.92
C THR A 72 14.58 8.12 -27.59
N MET A 73 15.31 7.73 -26.54
CA MET A 73 16.49 8.45 -26.06
C MET A 73 17.67 7.49 -25.92
N ASN A 74 18.76 7.77 -26.63
CA ASN A 74 19.96 6.90 -26.67
C ASN A 74 20.63 6.71 -25.29
N ASP A 75 20.53 7.70 -24.39
CA ASP A 75 21.19 7.66 -23.07
C ASP A 75 20.35 6.97 -21.98
N PHE A 76 19.09 6.62 -22.26
CA PHE A 76 18.18 6.12 -21.25
C PHE A 76 18.03 4.59 -21.32
N ASN A 77 18.65 3.87 -20.38
CA ASN A 77 18.67 2.41 -20.36
C ASN A 77 17.68 1.81 -19.34
N TYR A 78 17.21 0.58 -19.60
CA TYR A 78 16.38 -0.24 -18.70
C TYR A 78 16.96 -0.37 -17.29
N ASN A 79 18.29 -0.46 -17.17
CA ASN A 79 18.96 -0.55 -15.87
C ASN A 79 18.74 0.70 -15.00
N ILE A 80 18.59 1.88 -15.60
CA ILE A 80 18.31 3.13 -14.89
C ILE A 80 16.90 3.06 -14.29
N VAL A 81 15.90 2.70 -15.10
CA VAL A 81 14.51 2.53 -14.65
C VAL A 81 14.42 1.51 -13.51
N LYS A 82 15.16 0.40 -13.62
CA LYS A 82 15.20 -0.65 -12.60
C LYS A 82 15.78 -0.15 -11.27
N LYS A 83 16.85 0.65 -11.33
CA LYS A 83 17.48 1.26 -10.14
C LYS A 83 16.59 2.33 -9.51
N GLU A 84 15.94 3.18 -10.30
CA GLU A 84 14.97 4.17 -9.81
C GLU A 84 13.82 3.50 -9.03
N TYR A 85 13.29 2.40 -9.55
CA TYR A 85 12.24 1.63 -8.89
C TYR A 85 12.69 1.07 -7.54
N LEU A 86 13.87 0.46 -7.51
CA LEU A 86 14.44 -0.12 -6.30
C LEU A 86 14.75 0.97 -5.27
N PHE A 87 15.33 2.10 -5.69
CA PHE A 87 15.59 3.24 -4.83
C PHE A 87 14.30 3.77 -4.19
N ARG A 88 13.23 3.93 -4.98
CA ARG A 88 11.92 4.34 -4.46
C ARG A 88 11.36 3.33 -3.45
N ALA A 89 11.46 2.03 -3.73
CA ALA A 89 10.98 0.97 -2.84
C ALA A 89 11.73 1.00 -1.50
N THR A 90 13.06 1.10 -1.54
CA THR A 90 13.93 1.19 -0.36
C THR A 90 13.66 2.46 0.44
N PHE A 91 13.49 3.61 -0.22
CA PHE A 91 13.17 4.86 0.46
C PHE A 91 11.86 4.75 1.25
N ILE A 92 10.81 4.21 0.62
CA ILE A 92 9.52 3.98 1.30
C ILE A 92 9.67 2.96 2.43
N LEU A 93 10.53 1.94 2.28
CA LEU A 93 10.79 0.95 3.33
C LEU A 93 11.39 1.60 4.59
N ILE A 94 12.39 2.46 4.40
CA ILE A 94 13.07 3.15 5.50
C ILE A 94 12.05 4.02 6.25
N VAL A 95 11.23 4.79 5.53
CA VAL A 95 10.17 5.61 6.13
C VAL A 95 9.14 4.74 6.86
N ALA A 96 8.73 3.62 6.26
CA ALA A 96 7.79 2.69 6.86
C ALA A 96 8.32 2.07 8.17
N LEU A 97 9.55 1.58 8.17
CA LEU A 97 10.19 1.00 9.35
C LEU A 97 10.42 2.05 10.44
N GLY A 98 10.77 3.28 10.06
CA GLY A 98 10.87 4.39 11.01
C GLY A 98 9.53 4.65 11.69
N TYR A 99 8.45 4.83 10.92
CA TYR A 99 7.11 5.02 11.46
C TYR A 99 6.66 3.84 12.35
N ASN A 100 6.81 2.61 11.88
CA ASN A 100 6.45 1.42 12.63
C ASN A 100 7.24 1.29 13.94
N SER A 101 8.51 1.70 13.94
CA SER A 101 9.35 1.72 15.14
C SER A 101 8.85 2.74 16.17
N PHE A 102 8.47 3.95 15.74
CA PHE A 102 7.85 4.94 16.64
C PHE A 102 6.56 4.41 17.27
N VAL A 103 5.70 3.77 16.47
CA VAL A 103 4.46 3.16 16.99
C VAL A 103 4.76 2.02 17.96
N ALA A 104 5.74 1.16 17.65
CA ALA A 104 6.13 0.05 18.52
C ALA A 104 6.68 0.53 19.88
N LEU A 105 7.50 1.58 19.89
CA LEU A 105 8.01 2.20 21.11
C LEU A 105 6.89 2.86 21.92
N GLY A 106 6.01 3.65 21.28
CA GLY A 106 4.91 4.33 21.96
C GLY A 106 3.86 3.39 22.56
N SER A 107 3.72 2.18 22.00
CA SER A 107 2.79 1.17 22.49
C SER A 107 3.43 0.10 23.38
N MET A 108 4.76 0.11 23.57
CA MET A 108 5.51 -0.94 24.28
C MET A 108 5.30 -2.36 23.74
N TYR A 109 4.86 -2.50 22.48
CA TYR A 109 4.63 -3.79 21.82
C TYR A 109 5.53 -3.93 20.58
N PRO A 110 6.63 -4.69 20.65
CA PRO A 110 7.59 -4.80 19.55
C PRO A 110 7.01 -5.43 18.28
N LEU A 111 5.94 -6.23 18.40
CA LEU A 111 5.22 -6.80 17.25
C LEU A 111 4.61 -5.75 16.32
N ASN A 112 4.38 -4.52 16.80
CA ASN A 112 3.88 -3.43 15.98
C ASN A 112 4.88 -2.97 14.91
N LEU A 113 6.16 -3.34 15.04
CA LEU A 113 7.16 -3.10 14.00
C LEU A 113 6.78 -3.82 12.69
N TRP A 114 6.16 -4.99 12.80
CA TRP A 114 5.75 -5.84 11.68
C TRP A 114 4.28 -5.68 11.29
N LYS A 115 3.57 -4.71 11.87
CA LYS A 115 2.19 -4.43 11.44
C LYS A 115 2.20 -3.93 10.00
N TRP A 116 1.26 -4.45 9.22
CA TRP A 116 1.03 -4.12 7.81
C TRP A 116 0.35 -2.74 7.64
N PHE A 117 0.95 -1.71 8.23
CA PHE A 117 0.57 -0.33 7.92
C PHE A 117 0.83 -0.03 6.45
N MET A 118 0.06 0.91 5.91
CA MET A 118 0.01 1.19 4.47
C MET A 118 1.40 1.42 3.84
N LEU A 119 2.30 2.11 4.53
CA LEU A 119 3.67 2.39 4.06
C LEU A 119 4.49 1.11 3.87
N LEU A 120 4.43 0.20 4.85
CA LEU A 120 5.14 -1.09 4.79
C LEU A 120 4.59 -1.95 3.65
N THR A 121 3.27 -2.05 3.55
CA THR A 121 2.58 -2.77 2.46
C THR A 121 2.97 -2.23 1.08
N MET A 122 3.03 -0.91 0.92
CA MET A 122 3.39 -0.26 -0.33
C MET A 122 4.86 -0.52 -0.70
N SER A 123 5.77 -0.47 0.27
CA SER A 123 7.17 -0.78 0.04
C SER A 123 7.37 -2.24 -0.39
N ILE A 124 6.77 -3.19 0.34
CA ILE A 124 6.89 -4.63 0.04
C ILE A 124 6.27 -4.92 -1.34
N SER A 125 5.13 -4.31 -1.67
CA SER A 125 4.53 -4.43 -3.00
C SER A 125 5.47 -3.95 -4.11
N LEU A 126 6.18 -2.83 -3.92
CA LEU A 126 7.17 -2.33 -4.88
C LEU A 126 8.39 -3.25 -5.02
N PHE A 127 8.85 -3.84 -3.92
CA PHE A 127 9.93 -4.84 -3.94
C PHE A 127 9.53 -6.10 -4.70
N ILE A 128 8.30 -6.59 -4.52
CA ILE A 128 7.76 -7.74 -5.28
C ILE A 128 7.55 -7.37 -6.74
N ALA A 129 7.12 -6.13 -7.03
CA ALA A 129 6.94 -5.67 -8.41
C ALA A 129 8.26 -5.63 -9.20
N TRP A 130 9.38 -5.32 -8.54
CA TRP A 130 10.71 -5.17 -9.16
C TRP A 130 11.17 -6.36 -10.02
N PRO A 131 11.21 -7.63 -9.53
CA PRO A 131 11.52 -8.78 -10.38
C PRO A 131 10.44 -9.02 -11.43
N LEU A 132 9.18 -8.73 -11.11
CA LEU A 132 8.03 -8.90 -11.99
C LEU A 132 8.01 -7.93 -13.18
N LEU A 133 8.77 -6.84 -13.16
CA LEU A 133 8.83 -5.88 -14.26
C LEU A 133 9.29 -6.52 -15.59
N LYS A 134 10.17 -7.52 -15.52
CA LYS A 134 10.64 -8.27 -16.71
C LYS A 134 9.65 -9.36 -17.17
N ALA A 135 8.67 -9.71 -16.34
CA ALA A 135 7.77 -10.81 -16.64
C ALA A 135 6.70 -10.40 -17.67
N PRO A 136 6.30 -11.32 -18.57
CA PRO A 136 5.18 -11.11 -19.47
C PRO A 136 3.90 -10.80 -18.69
N LYS A 137 2.96 -10.09 -19.34
CA LYS A 137 1.72 -9.60 -18.71
C LYS A 137 0.91 -10.74 -18.06
N TYR A 138 0.84 -11.90 -18.72
CA TYR A 138 0.09 -13.06 -18.23
C TYR A 138 0.67 -13.62 -16.93
N ILE A 139 2.00 -13.76 -16.82
CA ILE A 139 2.65 -14.26 -15.59
C ILE A 139 2.33 -13.34 -14.40
N ARG A 140 2.36 -12.02 -14.61
CA ARG A 140 2.00 -11.05 -13.55
C ARG A 140 0.56 -11.20 -13.09
N LEU A 141 -0.37 -11.41 -14.01
CA LEU A 141 -1.79 -11.58 -13.71
C LEU A 141 -2.06 -12.90 -12.99
N VAL A 142 -1.49 -14.01 -13.49
CA VAL A 142 -1.59 -15.33 -12.84
C VAL A 142 -1.01 -15.26 -11.43
N LEU A 143 0.16 -14.65 -11.25
CA LEU A 143 0.79 -14.51 -9.94
C LEU A 143 -0.05 -13.67 -8.97
N ALA A 144 -0.69 -12.59 -9.45
CA ALA A 144 -1.61 -11.79 -8.64
C ALA A 144 -2.84 -12.61 -8.18
N VAL A 145 -3.44 -13.40 -9.09
CA VAL A 145 -4.57 -14.28 -8.76
C VAL A 145 -4.16 -15.37 -7.78
N VAL A 146 -3.00 -16.00 -7.98
CA VAL A 146 -2.46 -17.02 -7.08
C VAL A 146 -2.21 -16.45 -5.68
N ILE A 147 -1.57 -15.28 -5.57
CA ILE A 147 -1.36 -14.62 -4.27
C ILE A 147 -2.69 -14.30 -3.59
N TRP A 148 -3.69 -13.83 -4.35
CA TRP A 148 -5.00 -13.51 -3.79
C TRP A 148 -5.73 -14.74 -3.23
N ILE A 149 -5.70 -15.86 -3.96
CA ILE A 149 -6.25 -17.14 -3.50
C ILE A 149 -5.49 -17.65 -2.28
N LEU A 150 -4.16 -17.63 -2.30
CA LEU A 150 -3.33 -18.03 -1.15
C LEU A 150 -3.63 -17.20 0.09
N ASN A 151 -3.85 -15.89 -0.07
CA ASN A 151 -4.22 -15.01 1.04
C ASN A 151 -5.54 -15.45 1.71
N TYR A 152 -6.53 -15.87 0.93
CA TYR A 152 -7.79 -16.41 1.47
C TYR A 152 -7.56 -17.68 2.31
N PHE A 153 -6.73 -18.61 1.82
CA PHE A 153 -6.40 -19.82 2.57
C PHE A 153 -5.63 -19.53 3.87
N ILE A 154 -4.62 -18.65 3.81
CA ILE A 154 -3.85 -18.25 4.98
C ILE A 154 -4.76 -17.61 6.03
N TYR A 155 -5.67 -16.72 5.61
CA TYR A 155 -6.65 -16.10 6.50
C TYR A 155 -7.53 -17.13 7.19
N ASN A 156 -8.07 -18.10 6.44
CA ASN A 156 -8.90 -19.17 7.01
C ASN A 156 -8.14 -20.05 8.00
N ILE A 157 -6.90 -20.44 7.70
CA ILE A 157 -6.06 -21.23 8.62
C ILE A 157 -5.80 -20.45 9.91
N SER A 158 -5.43 -19.18 9.79
CA SER A 158 -5.15 -18.31 10.93
C SER A 158 -6.38 -18.17 11.84
N ASN A 159 -7.56 -17.89 11.26
CA ASN A 159 -8.79 -17.73 12.02
C ASN A 159 -9.20 -19.03 12.75
N ASN A 160 -9.05 -20.18 12.10
CA ASN A 160 -9.38 -21.47 12.69
C ASN A 160 -8.45 -21.84 13.86
N SER A 161 -7.19 -21.38 13.83
CA SER A 161 -6.24 -21.55 14.93
C SER A 161 -6.56 -20.67 16.15
N SER A 162 -7.12 -19.48 15.92
CA SER A 162 -7.58 -18.56 16.98
C SER A 162 -8.78 -19.12 17.74
N ASN A 163 -9.81 -19.58 17.00
CA ASN A 163 -11.03 -20.15 17.59
C ASN A 163 -10.77 -21.41 18.43
N LYS A 164 -9.73 -22.19 18.11
CA LYS A 164 -9.32 -23.34 18.93
C LYS A 164 -8.68 -22.95 20.26
N LYS A 165 -8.08 -21.76 20.38
CA LYS A 165 -7.50 -21.27 21.64
C LYS A 165 -8.56 -20.73 22.60
N GLU A 166 -9.62 -20.11 22.08
CA GLU A 166 -10.74 -19.65 22.91
C GLU A 166 -11.58 -20.79 23.47
N ARG A 167 -11.78 -21.89 22.73
CA ARG A 167 -12.52 -23.07 23.22
C ARG A 167 -11.78 -23.91 24.28
N LYS A 168 -10.52 -23.58 24.57
CA LYS A 168 -9.69 -24.26 25.58
C LYS A 168 -9.49 -23.43 26.86
N LYS A 169 -10.07 -22.23 26.92
CA LYS A 169 -10.19 -21.42 28.13
C LYS A 169 -11.62 -21.54 28.66
#